data_AF-A0A6N6KPW9-F1
#
_entry.id   AF-A0A6N6KPW9-F1
#
_cell.length_a   1.000
_cell.length_b   1.000
_cell.length_c   1.000
_cell.angle_alpha   90.00
_cell.angle_beta   90.00
_cell.angle_gamma   90.00
#
_symmetry.space_group_name_H-M   'P 1'
#
loop_
_entity.id
_entity.type
_entity.pdbx_description
1 polymer ?
#
loop_
_entity_poly.entity_id
_entity_poly.type
_entity_poly.pdbx_seq_one_letter_code
_entity_poly.pdbx_strand_id
1 'polypeptide(L)'
;IFITTFIAFFAFSYGPVTWIVLSEIYPTRIRGTAMSIATMSLWITNVLVAQVFPRMNSWSEGGTFFVFGGITIMAFVFVSIFIPETRRKSLEDIEHQLIKPE
;
A
#
# COMPACT_ATOMS: atom_id res chain seq x y z
N ILE A 1 -1.56 -22.82 -7.09
CA ILE A 1 -0.93 -22.89 -5.76
C ILE A 1 -0.20 -21.58 -5.45
N PHE A 2 0.92 -21.24 -6.12
CA PHE A 2 1.68 -20.00 -5.84
C PHE A 2 0.83 -18.72 -5.90
N ILE A 3 0.04 -18.51 -6.95
CA ILE A 3 -0.84 -17.32 -7.08
C ILE A 3 -1.90 -17.29 -5.98
N THR A 4 -2.49 -18.44 -5.65
CA THR A 4 -3.51 -18.55 -4.59
C THR A 4 -2.93 -18.21 -3.22
N THR A 5 -1.73 -18.71 -2.91
CA THR A 5 -1.00 -18.40 -1.69
C THR A 5 -0.66 -16.91 -1.62
N PHE A 6 -0.22 -16.32 -2.73
CA PHE A 6 0.02 -14.87 -2.82
C PHE A 6 -1.25 -14.07 -2.51
N ILE A 7 -2.39 -14.42 -3.12
CA ILE A 7 -3.68 -13.74 -2.89
C ILE A 7 -4.10 -13.88 -1.42
N ALA A 8 -3.91 -15.04 -0.81
CA ALA A 8 -4.21 -15.23 0.61
C ALA A 8 -3.39 -14.29 1.50
N PHE A 9 -2.06 -14.23 1.30
CA PHE A 9 -1.21 -13.29 2.05
C PHE A 9 -1.58 -11.83 1.82
N PHE A 10 -1.88 -11.46 0.58
CA PHE A 10 -2.35 -10.11 0.25
C PHE A 10 -3.64 -9.76 0.99
N ALA A 11 -4.61 -10.68 1.02
CA ALA A 11 -5.90 -10.48 1.68
C ALA A 11 -5.78 -10.29 3.21
N PHE A 12 -4.79 -10.89 3.86
CA PHE A 12 -4.52 -10.68 5.29
C PHE A 12 -3.66 -9.46 5.59
N SER A 13 -2.92 -8.94 4.62
CA SER A 13 -1.95 -7.86 4.81
C SER A 13 -2.33 -6.61 4.00
N TYR A 14 -1.67 -6.39 2.88
CA TYR A 14 -1.77 -5.18 2.06
C TYR A 14 -3.20 -4.82 1.66
N GLY A 15 -4.08 -5.80 1.46
CA GLY A 15 -5.48 -5.55 1.10
C GLY A 15 -6.19 -4.65 2.11
N PRO A 16 -6.53 -5.15 3.31
CA PRO A 16 -7.24 -4.37 4.31
C PRO A 16 -6.34 -3.40 5.10
N VAL A 17 -5.11 -3.80 5.43
CA VAL A 17 -4.26 -3.04 6.37
C VAL A 17 -3.87 -1.68 5.79
N THR A 18 -3.62 -1.59 4.48
CA THR A 18 -3.28 -0.32 3.82
C THR A 18 -4.37 0.73 4.03
N TRP A 19 -5.64 0.35 3.91
CA TRP A 19 -6.75 1.29 4.07
C TRP A 19 -6.97 1.69 5.53
N ILE A 20 -6.76 0.75 6.46
CA ILE A 20 -6.82 1.02 7.90
C ILE A 20 -5.76 2.06 8.26
N VAL A 21 -4.49 1.79 7.94
CA VAL A 21 -3.37 2.68 8.25
C VAL A 21 -3.55 4.05 7.60
N LEU A 22 -3.94 4.12 6.31
CA LEU A 22 -4.21 5.40 5.64
C LEU A 22 -5.27 6.22 6.38
N SER A 23 -6.32 5.58 6.90
CA SER A 23 -7.36 6.26 7.67
C SER A 23 -6.91 6.70 9.06
N GLU A 24 -5.89 6.06 9.63
CA GLU A 24 -5.36 6.35 10.96
C GLU A 24 -4.27 7.44 10.94
N ILE A 25 -3.40 7.45 9.92
CA ILE A 25 -2.28 8.40 9.83
C ILE A 25 -2.71 9.81 9.42
N TYR A 26 -3.83 9.95 8.70
CA TYR A 26 -4.27 11.27 8.25
C TYR A 26 -5.14 11.97 9.30
N PRO A 27 -4.80 13.23 9.65
CA PRO A 27 -5.61 14.08 10.53
C PRO A 27 -7.06 14.14 10.08
N THR A 28 -7.99 14.12 11.02
CA THR A 28 -9.42 14.04 10.74
C THR A 28 -9.90 15.14 9.79
N ARG A 29 -9.31 16.35 9.90
CA ARG A 29 -9.64 17.51 9.07
C ARG A 29 -9.35 17.33 7.57
N ILE A 30 -8.26 16.64 7.22
CA ILE A 30 -7.82 16.48 5.82
C ILE A 30 -8.00 15.06 5.28
N ARG A 31 -8.43 14.12 6.13
CA ARG A 31 -8.53 12.70 5.82
C ARG A 31 -9.30 12.42 4.53
N GLY A 32 -10.43 13.10 4.30
CA GLY A 32 -11.22 12.92 3.09
C GLY A 32 -10.44 13.22 1.80
N THR A 33 -9.74 14.35 1.77
CA THR A 33 -8.90 14.76 0.62
C THR A 33 -7.66 13.88 0.48
N ALA A 34 -7.01 13.53 1.59
CA ALA A 34 -5.83 12.67 1.55
C ALA A 34 -6.18 11.26 1.02
N MET A 35 -7.32 10.70 1.46
CA MET A 35 -7.84 9.41 0.99
C MET A 35 -8.25 9.45 -0.48
N SER A 36 -8.81 10.56 -0.98
CA SER A 36 -9.17 10.67 -2.40
C SER A 36 -7.93 10.72 -3.29
N ILE A 37 -6.88 11.44 -2.89
CA ILE A 37 -5.59 11.46 -3.59
C ILE A 37 -4.97 10.06 -3.60
N ALA A 38 -4.91 9.38 -2.44
CA ALA A 38 -4.37 8.03 -2.35
C ALA A 38 -5.14 7.04 -3.25
N THR A 39 -6.47 7.14 -3.27
CA THR A 39 -7.33 6.32 -4.13
C THR A 39 -7.09 6.62 -5.61
N MET A 40 -6.93 7.89 -5.99
CA MET A 40 -6.61 8.27 -7.36
C MET A 40 -5.25 7.71 -7.79
N SER A 41 -4.22 7.82 -6.94
CA SER A 41 -2.90 7.24 -7.19
C SER A 41 -2.96 5.72 -7.36
N LEU A 42 -3.76 5.04 -6.54
CA LEU A 42 -4.02 3.60 -6.67
C LEU A 42 -4.63 3.28 -8.04
N TRP A 43 -5.68 4.00 -8.46
CA TRP A 43 -6.35 3.73 -9.73
C TRP A 43 -5.47 4.02 -10.94
N ILE A 44 -4.68 5.09 -10.91
CA ILE A 44 -3.70 5.39 -11.96
C ILE A 44 -2.69 4.24 -12.07
N THR A 45 -2.14 3.79 -10.93
CA THR A 45 -1.20 2.68 -10.90
C THR A 45 -1.84 1.38 -11.38
N ASN A 46 -3.09 1.12 -11.01
CA ASN A 46 -3.84 -0.05 -11.44
C ASN A 46 -4.00 -0.07 -12.97
N VAL A 47 -4.39 1.06 -13.58
CA VAL A 47 -4.48 1.17 -15.05
C VAL A 47 -3.13 0.93 -15.70
N LEU A 48 -2.05 1.52 -15.17
CA LEU A 48 -0.70 1.29 -15.70
C LEU A 48 -0.31 -0.19 -15.64
N VAL A 49 -0.51 -0.84 -14.50
CA VAL A 49 -0.22 -2.28 -14.33
C VAL A 49 -1.06 -3.12 -15.28
N ALA A 50 -2.36 -2.83 -15.43
CA ALA A 50 -3.23 -3.55 -16.35
C ALA A 50 -2.76 -3.47 -17.81
N GLN A 51 -2.12 -2.37 -18.22
CA GLN A 51 -1.58 -2.19 -19.57
C GLN A 51 -0.18 -2.81 -19.75
N VAL A 52 0.65 -2.75 -18.71
CA VAL A 52 2.04 -3.22 -18.74
C VAL A 52 2.13 -4.73 -18.55
N PHE A 53 1.30 -5.30 -17.66
CA PHE A 53 1.37 -6.71 -17.27
C PHE A 53 1.23 -7.67 -18.45
N PRO A 54 0.25 -7.55 -19.37
CA PRO A 54 0.13 -8.46 -20.51
C PRO A 54 1.36 -8.43 -21.43
N ARG A 55 1.97 -7.25 -21.61
CA ARG A 55 3.17 -7.09 -22.44
C ARG A 55 4.41 -7.70 -21.80
N MET A 56 4.57 -7.56 -20.48
CA MET A 56 5.67 -8.20 -19.76
C MET A 56 5.50 -9.71 -19.72
N ASN A 57 4.27 -10.17 -19.43
CA ASN A 57 3.96 -11.59 -19.28
C ASN A 57 4.13 -12.36 -20.61
N SER A 58 3.88 -11.72 -21.76
CA SER A 58 4.14 -12.34 -23.07
C SER A 58 5.62 -12.50 -23.40
N TRP A 59 6.50 -11.69 -22.80
CA TRP A 59 7.96 -11.81 -22.96
C TRP A 59 8.54 -12.87 -22.02
N SER A 60 8.12 -12.85 -20.76
CA SER A 60 8.48 -13.87 -19.77
C SER A 60 7.50 -13.86 -18.61
N GLU A 61 6.78 -14.96 -18.43
CA GLU A 61 5.88 -15.12 -17.28
C GLU A 61 6.67 -15.05 -15.97
N GLY A 62 7.72 -15.87 -15.84
CA GLY A 62 8.57 -15.90 -14.65
C GLY A 62 9.24 -14.56 -14.37
N GLY A 63 9.82 -13.91 -15.40
CA GLY A 63 10.45 -12.60 -15.27
C GLY A 63 9.47 -11.53 -14.78
N THR A 64 8.23 -11.56 -15.26
CA THR A 64 7.17 -10.64 -14.83
C THR A 64 6.89 -10.78 -13.34
N PHE A 65 6.67 -12.01 -12.86
CA PHE A 65 6.42 -12.25 -11.43
C PHE A 65 7.63 -11.90 -10.54
N PHE A 66 8.87 -12.10 -11.00
CA PHE A 66 10.06 -11.67 -10.25
C PHE A 66 10.14 -10.14 -10.12
N VAL A 67 9.81 -9.39 -11.18
CA VAL A 67 9.78 -7.92 -11.12
C VAL A 67 8.72 -7.43 -10.12
N PHE A 68 7.49 -7.93 -10.21
CA PHE A 68 6.44 -7.55 -9.28
C PHE A 68 6.75 -8.00 -7.83
N GLY A 69 7.32 -9.19 -7.65
CA GLY A 69 7.80 -9.65 -6.35
C GLY A 69 8.88 -8.75 -5.76
N GLY A 70 9.83 -8.28 -6.57
CA GLY A 70 10.85 -7.30 -6.15
C GLY A 70 10.24 -5.97 -5.73
N ILE A 71 9.23 -5.48 -6.47
CA ILE A 71 8.48 -4.27 -6.10
C ILE A 71 7.77 -4.46 -4.76
N THR A 72 7.15 -5.63 -4.52
CA THR A 72 6.52 -5.94 -3.22
C THR A 72 7.54 -5.93 -2.08
N ILE A 73 8.75 -6.47 -2.27
CA ILE A 73 9.81 -6.43 -1.26
C ILE A 73 10.24 -5.00 -0.95
N MET A 74 10.43 -4.16 -1.99
CA MET A 74 10.75 -2.74 -1.79
C MET A 74 9.63 -2.00 -1.03
N ALA A 75 8.37 -2.28 -1.36
CA ALA A 75 7.23 -1.72 -0.65
C ALA A 75 7.18 -2.17 0.82
N PHE A 76 7.55 -3.42 1.10
CA PHE A 76 7.65 -3.93 2.48
C PHE A 76 8.72 -3.20 3.28
N VAL A 77 9.91 -3.01 2.70
CA VAL A 77 11.00 -2.23 3.32
C VAL A 77 10.59 -0.78 3.54
N PHE A 78 9.89 -0.17 2.59
CA PHE A 78 9.37 1.18 2.75
C PHE A 78 8.39 1.27 3.93
N VAL A 79 7.41 0.38 4.01
CA VAL A 79 6.41 0.37 5.09
C VAL A 79 7.09 0.14 6.44
N SER A 80 8.04 -0.78 6.54
CA SER A 80 8.69 -1.11 7.82
C SER A 80 9.55 0.02 8.38
N ILE A 81 10.04 0.93 7.53
CA ILE A 81 10.90 2.06 7.94
C ILE A 81 10.10 3.35 8.13
N PHE A 82 9.18 3.66 7.20
CA PHE A 82 8.56 4.98 7.12
C PHE A 82 7.16 5.08 7.72
N ILE A 83 6.45 3.95 7.87
CA ILE A 83 5.09 3.95 8.39
C ILE A 83 5.12 3.61 9.88
N PRO A 84 4.68 4.51 10.77
CA PRO A 84 4.66 4.23 12.20
C PRO A 84 3.61 3.18 12.55
N GLU A 85 3.86 2.42 13.61
CA GLU A 85 2.87 1.51 14.17
C GLU A 85 1.70 2.31 14.78
N THR A 86 0.50 2.05 14.27
CA THR A 86 -0.76 2.70 14.67
C THR A 86 -1.56 1.84 15.66
N ARG A 87 -1.21 0.56 15.82
CA ARG A 87 -1.92 -0.38 16.68
C ARG A 87 -1.94 0.08 18.14
N ARG A 88 -3.15 0.06 18.74
CA ARG A 88 -3.42 0.41 20.15
C ARG A 88 -3.10 1.87 20.52
N LYS A 89 -3.04 2.77 19.55
CA LYS A 89 -2.94 4.21 19.80
C LYS A 89 -4.29 4.87 19.52
N SER A 90 -4.60 5.96 20.22
CA SER A 90 -5.72 6.81 19.83
C SER A 90 -5.39 7.57 18.55
N LEU A 91 -6.40 8.01 17.81
CA LEU A 91 -6.18 8.80 16.60
C LEU A 91 -5.50 10.13 16.93
N GLU A 92 -5.83 10.71 18.09
CA GLU A 92 -5.20 11.93 18.61
C GLU A 92 -3.71 11.71 18.91
N ASP A 93 -3.33 10.59 19.52
CA ASP A 93 -1.91 10.27 19.78
C ASP A 93 -1.10 10.11 18.50
N ILE A 94 -1.70 9.51 17.46
CA ILE A 94 -1.07 9.36 16.13
C ILE A 94 -0.91 10.73 15.47
N GLU A 95 -1.95 11.56 15.53
CA GLU A 95 -1.94 12.92 15.00
C GLU A 95 -0.85 13.77 15.69
N HIS A 96 -0.73 13.72 17.01
CA HIS A 96 0.34 14.40 17.76
C HIS A 96 1.75 13.86 17.47
N GLN A 97 1.90 12.57 17.14
CA GLN A 97 3.20 12.01 16.75
C GLN A 97 3.63 12.44 15.35
N LEU A 98 2.67 12.65 14.45
CA LEU A 98 2.91 13.01 13.05
C LEU A 98 2.99 14.52 12.84
N ILE A 99 2.25 15.31 13.64
CA ILE A 99 2.27 16.77 13.62
C ILE A 99 3.24 17.23 14.72
N LYS A 100 4.41 17.73 14.32
CA LYS A 100 5.34 18.38 15.26
C LYS A 100 4.63 19.55 15.96
N PRO A 101 4.70 19.66 17.30
CA PRO A 101 4.30 20.90 17.95
C PRO A 101 5.27 22.00 17.51
N GLU A 102 4.71 23.07 16.98
CA GLU A 102 5.38 24.34 16.74
C GLU A 102 5.68 25.07 18.04
#